data_AF-A0A1Q5PRP4-F1
#
_entry.id   AF-A0A1Q5PRP4-F1
#
_cell.length_a   1.000
_cell.length_b   1.000
_cell.length_c   1.000
_cell.angle_alpha   90.00
_cell.angle_beta   90.00
_cell.angle_gamma   90.00
#
_symmetry.space_group_name_H-M   'P 1'
#
loop_
_entity.id
_entity.type
_entity.pdbx_description
1 polymer ?
#
loop_
_entity_poly.entity_id
_entity_poly.type
_entity_poly.pdbx_seq_one_letter_code
_entity_poly.pdbx_strand_id
1 'polypeptide(L)'
;NLHLRRASTPSTSRHAANPNNATYTLDCEEPLTSQVLDEFAMALVNVCALLDPEVIVLAGRFSALADFLIPELSRRLEGRVLHVPHLIGESTPIPGALLGASLVAEAEFGPLEQLL
;
A
#
# COMPACT_ATOMS: atom_id res chain seq x y z
N ASN A 1 32.07 28.48 -56.72
CA ASN A 1 31.01 27.77 -55.96
C ASN A 1 30.78 26.38 -56.53
N LEU A 2 31.66 25.44 -56.21
CA LEU A 2 31.44 23.98 -56.18
C LEU A 2 32.73 23.35 -55.66
N HIS A 3 32.73 22.64 -54.53
CA HIS A 3 33.76 21.67 -54.17
C HIS A 3 33.17 20.60 -53.24
N LEU A 4 33.39 19.34 -53.62
CA LEU A 4 32.94 18.10 -53.01
C LEU A 4 33.42 17.90 -51.57
N ARG A 5 32.69 17.11 -50.75
CA ARG A 5 33.33 16.10 -49.89
C ARG A 5 32.38 14.98 -49.41
N ARG A 6 33.00 13.80 -49.35
CA ARG A 6 32.47 12.45 -49.11
C ARG A 6 32.06 12.20 -47.66
N ALA A 7 31.29 11.12 -47.53
CA ALA A 7 30.94 10.38 -46.33
C ALA A 7 32.09 10.21 -45.32
N SER A 8 31.72 10.33 -44.05
CA SER A 8 32.48 9.84 -42.90
C SER A 8 31.50 9.22 -41.91
N THR A 9 31.47 7.89 -41.88
CA THR A 9 30.96 7.09 -40.76
C THR A 9 31.81 7.38 -39.51
N PRO A 10 31.22 7.59 -38.32
CA PRO A 10 32.01 7.61 -37.10
C PRO A 10 32.33 6.18 -36.67
N SER A 11 33.62 5.85 -36.71
CA SER A 11 34.19 4.65 -36.13
C SER A 11 33.98 4.65 -34.61
N THR A 12 33.20 3.69 -34.12
CA THR A 12 33.09 3.38 -32.68
C THR A 12 34.44 2.87 -32.18
N SER A 13 35.24 3.79 -31.66
CA SER A 13 36.46 3.47 -30.92
C SER A 13 36.09 2.75 -29.64
N ARG A 14 36.47 1.47 -29.57
CA ARG A 14 36.55 0.70 -28.32
C ARG A 14 37.47 1.45 -27.36
N HIS A 15 36.88 2.21 -26.44
CA HIS A 15 37.58 2.69 -25.26
C HIS A 15 37.45 1.60 -24.20
N ALA A 16 38.60 0.99 -23.87
CA ALA A 16 38.70 0.00 -22.80
C ALA A 16 38.16 0.60 -21.50
N ALA A 17 37.20 -0.09 -20.88
CA ALA A 17 36.68 0.27 -19.57
C ALA A 17 37.83 0.28 -18.56
N ASN A 18 38.01 1.43 -17.90
CA ASN A 18 38.92 1.59 -16.77
C ASN A 18 38.29 0.90 -15.55
N PRO A 19 38.92 -0.10 -14.92
CA PRO A 19 38.33 -0.81 -13.77
C PRO A 19 38.21 0.05 -12.49
N ASN A 20 38.69 1.30 -12.50
CA ASN A 20 38.71 2.16 -11.31
C ASN A 20 37.53 3.14 -11.22
N ASN A 21 36.54 3.07 -12.12
CA ASN A 21 35.33 3.90 -12.06
C ASN A 21 34.04 3.09 -11.88
N ALA A 22 34.12 1.95 -11.18
CA ALA A 22 32.94 1.26 -10.67
C ALA A 22 32.17 2.21 -9.73
N THR A 23 31.29 3.03 -10.32
CA THR A 23 30.20 3.66 -9.61
C THR A 23 29.33 2.49 -9.16
N TYR A 24 29.55 2.04 -7.93
CA TYR A 24 28.57 1.25 -7.20
C TYR A 24 27.34 2.14 -7.10
N THR A 25 26.35 1.91 -7.95
CA THR A 25 24.99 2.36 -7.68
C THR A 25 24.62 1.66 -6.39
N LEU A 26 24.73 2.37 -5.27
CA LEU A 26 24.26 1.88 -3.98
C LEU A 26 22.82 1.42 -4.21
N ASP A 27 22.59 0.13 -4.00
CA ASP A 27 21.26 -0.45 -3.99
C ASP A 27 20.39 0.46 -3.12
N CYS A 28 19.33 1.01 -3.72
CA CYS A 28 18.40 1.88 -3.03
C CYS A 28 17.76 1.04 -1.92
N GLU A 29 18.23 1.16 -0.67
CA GLU A 29 17.51 0.61 0.48
C GLU A 29 16.13 1.26 0.46
N GLU A 30 15.10 0.50 0.09
CA GLU A 30 13.73 0.98 0.17
C GLU A 30 13.49 1.43 1.62
N PRO A 31 12.89 2.63 1.82
CA PRO A 31 12.66 3.13 3.16
C PRO A 31 11.85 2.08 3.94
N LEU A 32 12.21 1.84 5.21
CA LEU A 32 11.55 0.85 6.09
C LEU A 32 10.01 0.96 6.05
N THR A 33 9.49 2.17 5.92
CA THR A 33 8.05 2.43 5.75
C THR A 33 7.45 1.74 4.53
N SER A 34 8.14 1.71 3.39
CA SER A 34 7.66 1.01 2.19
C SER A 34 7.59 -0.50 2.42
N GLN A 35 8.62 -1.08 3.02
CA GLN A 35 8.65 -2.52 3.32
C GLN A 35 7.50 -2.92 4.24
N VAL A 36 7.24 -2.14 5.30
CA VAL A 36 6.11 -2.37 6.21
C VAL A 36 4.78 -2.25 5.47
N LEU A 37 4.61 -1.29 4.57
CA LEU A 37 3.39 -1.14 3.77
C LEU A 37 3.20 -2.31 2.79
N ASP A 38 4.29 -2.85 2.24
CA ASP A 38 4.24 -4.00 1.34
C ASP A 38 3.88 -5.29 2.07
N GLU A 39 4.46 -5.52 3.26
CA GLU A 39 4.06 -6.62 4.14
C GLU A 39 2.58 -6.51 4.52
N PHE A 40 2.12 -5.30 4.85
CA PHE A 40 0.74 -5.08 5.26
C PHE A 40 -0.23 -5.27 4.09
N ALA A 41 0.14 -4.80 2.89
CA ALA A 41 -0.61 -5.08 1.67
C ALA A 41 -0.68 -6.59 1.38
N MET A 42 0.41 -7.33 1.58
CA MET A 42 0.43 -8.78 1.39
C MET A 42 -0.51 -9.50 2.37
N ALA A 43 -0.56 -9.06 3.62
CA ALA A 43 -1.53 -9.58 4.59
C ALA A 43 -2.98 -9.32 4.13
N LEU A 44 -3.26 -8.13 3.60
CA LEU A 44 -4.58 -7.79 3.06
C LEU A 44 -4.93 -8.61 1.81
N VAL A 45 -3.98 -8.88 0.91
CA VAL A 45 -4.19 -9.78 -0.24
C VAL A 45 -4.67 -11.15 0.24
N ASN A 46 -4.03 -11.70 1.27
CA ASN A 46 -4.43 -13.00 1.84
C ASN A 46 -5.84 -12.95 2.44
N VAL A 47 -6.20 -11.87 3.16
CA VAL A 47 -7.56 -11.68 3.67
C VAL A 47 -8.57 -11.62 2.52
N CYS A 48 -8.26 -10.89 1.45
CA CYS A 48 -9.12 -10.79 0.28
C CYS A 48 -9.29 -12.15 -0.40
N ALA A 49 -8.24 -12.94 -0.52
CA ALA A 49 -8.30 -14.27 -1.12
C ALA A 49 -9.15 -15.26 -0.29
N LEU A 50 -9.24 -15.07 1.03
CA LEU A 50 -9.99 -15.96 1.91
C LEU A 50 -11.45 -15.55 2.07
N LEU A 51 -11.75 -14.25 2.13
CA LEU A 51 -13.06 -13.72 2.51
C LEU A 51 -13.80 -12.98 1.39
N ASP A 52 -13.10 -12.55 0.33
CA ASP A 52 -13.62 -11.66 -0.73
C ASP A 52 -14.50 -10.50 -0.18
N PRO A 53 -13.97 -9.69 0.75
CA PRO A 53 -14.78 -8.67 1.39
C PRO A 53 -15.04 -7.50 0.45
N GLU A 54 -16.24 -6.92 0.51
CA GLU A 54 -16.54 -5.67 -0.19
C GLU A 54 -15.87 -4.46 0.47
N VAL A 55 -15.70 -4.50 1.80
CA VAL A 55 -15.20 -3.39 2.62
C VAL A 55 -14.23 -3.90 3.68
N ILE A 56 -13.13 -3.18 3.90
CA ILE A 56 -12.22 -3.38 5.02
C ILE A 56 -12.13 -2.09 5.82
N VAL A 57 -12.39 -2.17 7.14
CA VAL A 57 -12.36 -1.03 8.05
C VAL A 57 -11.05 -1.01 8.83
N LEU A 58 -10.30 0.09 8.72
CA LEU A 58 -9.10 0.35 9.51
C LEU A 58 -9.48 1.07 10.81
N ALA A 59 -9.56 0.30 11.90
CA ALA A 59 -10.01 0.78 13.21
C ALA A 59 -8.89 0.89 14.25
N GLY A 60 -9.22 1.47 15.40
CA GLY A 60 -8.32 1.53 16.56
C GLY A 60 -7.07 2.35 16.28
N ARG A 61 -5.89 1.79 16.53
CA ARG A 61 -4.62 2.54 16.34
C ARG A 61 -4.36 2.93 14.88
N PHE A 62 -4.96 2.23 13.92
CA PHE A 62 -4.87 2.57 12.50
C PHE A 62 -5.78 3.72 12.11
N SER A 63 -6.82 4.03 12.90
CA SER A 63 -7.77 5.10 12.61
C SER A 63 -7.07 6.45 12.47
N ALA A 64 -6.11 6.75 13.36
CA ALA A 64 -5.32 7.98 13.31
C ALA A 64 -4.37 8.09 12.09
N LEU A 65 -4.13 6.97 11.40
CA LEU A 65 -3.27 6.89 10.22
C LEU A 65 -4.07 6.57 8.95
N ALA A 66 -5.40 6.47 9.04
CA ALA A 66 -6.24 5.97 7.96
C ALA A 66 -6.09 6.80 6.68
N ASP A 67 -6.05 8.14 6.81
CA ASP A 67 -5.88 9.05 5.68
C ASP A 67 -4.57 8.83 4.91
N PHE A 68 -3.52 8.36 5.60
CA PHE A 68 -2.24 8.01 5.00
C PHE A 68 -2.21 6.56 4.48
N LEU A 69 -2.74 5.61 5.26
CA LEU A 69 -2.66 4.19 4.96
C LEU A 69 -3.59 3.79 3.81
N ILE A 70 -4.80 4.35 3.75
CA ILE A 70 -5.81 3.95 2.76
C ILE A 70 -5.29 4.15 1.34
N PRO A 71 -4.77 5.32 0.93
CA PRO A 71 -4.25 5.49 -0.43
C PRO A 71 -3.07 4.56 -0.74
N GLU A 72 -2.15 4.41 0.20
CA GLU A 72 -0.93 3.60 0.01
C GLU A 72 -1.23 2.10 -0.10
N LEU A 73 -2.20 1.60 0.65
CA LEU A 73 -2.63 0.21 0.63
C LEU A 73 -3.51 -0.07 -0.58
N SER A 74 -4.46 0.81 -0.91
CA SER A 74 -5.30 0.67 -2.11
C SER A 74 -4.44 0.52 -3.37
N ARG A 75 -3.44 1.40 -3.56
CA ARG A 75 -2.50 1.33 -4.69
C ARG A 75 -1.72 0.00 -4.73
N ARG A 76 -1.39 -0.59 -3.59
CA ARG A 76 -0.66 -1.86 -3.52
C ARG A 76 -1.53 -3.08 -3.75
N LEU A 77 -2.83 -2.98 -3.48
CA LEU A 77 -3.80 -4.04 -3.73
C LEU A 77 -4.22 -4.10 -5.20
N GLU A 78 -4.16 -2.99 -5.91
CA GLU A 78 -4.45 -2.92 -7.35
C GLU A 78 -3.64 -3.98 -8.12
N GLY A 79 -4.35 -4.80 -8.90
CA GLY A 79 -3.77 -5.87 -9.71
C GLY A 79 -3.25 -7.07 -8.91
N ARG A 80 -3.38 -7.10 -7.58
CA ARG A 80 -2.98 -8.23 -6.72
C ARG A 80 -4.16 -9.02 -6.15
N VAL A 81 -5.36 -8.48 -6.22
CA VAL A 81 -6.61 -9.13 -5.81
C VAL A 81 -7.63 -9.14 -6.95
N LEU A 82 -8.57 -10.08 -6.93
CA LEU A 82 -9.62 -10.19 -7.96
C LEU A 82 -10.58 -9.00 -7.91
N HIS A 83 -11.00 -8.62 -6.71
CA HIS A 83 -11.80 -7.43 -6.42
C HIS A 83 -11.09 -6.61 -5.35
N VAL A 84 -10.83 -5.34 -5.64
CA VAL A 84 -10.20 -4.44 -4.67
C VAL A 84 -11.28 -4.00 -3.67
N PRO A 85 -11.15 -4.33 -2.37
CA PRO A 85 -12.12 -3.92 -1.38
C PRO A 85 -12.07 -2.41 -1.16
N HIS A 86 -13.21 -1.83 -0.75
CA HIS A 86 -13.22 -0.45 -0.27
C HIS A 86 -12.55 -0.36 1.09
N LEU A 87 -11.37 0.28 1.15
CA LEU A 87 -10.69 0.57 2.40
C LEU A 87 -11.25 1.86 3.02
N ILE A 88 -11.76 1.79 4.25
CA ILE A 88 -12.30 2.94 4.97
C ILE A 88 -11.73 3.04 6.39
N GLY A 89 -11.67 4.25 6.92
CA GLY A 89 -11.39 4.48 8.35
C GLY A 89 -12.64 4.28 9.20
N GLU A 90 -12.48 4.30 10.52
CA GLU A 90 -13.62 4.38 11.45
C GLU A 90 -14.47 5.62 11.14
N SER A 91 -15.79 5.43 11.05
CA SER A 91 -16.76 6.49 10.75
C SER A 91 -17.44 7.07 11.99
N THR A 92 -17.14 6.53 13.17
CA THR A 92 -17.83 6.87 14.42
C THR A 92 -16.90 7.62 15.39
N PRO A 93 -17.41 8.64 16.10
CA PRO A 93 -16.64 9.33 17.13
C PRO A 93 -16.42 8.49 18.40
N ILE A 94 -17.24 7.46 18.60
CA ILE A 94 -17.10 6.46 19.66
C ILE A 94 -16.38 5.24 19.07
N PRO A 95 -15.43 4.59 19.77
CA PRO A 95 -14.79 3.38 19.31
C PRO A 95 -15.82 2.34 18.85
N GLY A 96 -15.66 1.81 17.63
CA GLY A 96 -16.63 0.86 17.05
C GLY A 96 -16.79 -0.40 17.91
N ALA A 97 -15.73 -0.80 18.60
CA ALA A 97 -15.75 -1.91 19.56
C ALA A 97 -16.73 -1.69 20.72
N LEU A 98 -16.86 -0.45 21.23
CA LEU A 98 -17.82 -0.14 22.30
C LEU A 98 -19.25 -0.15 21.77
N LEU A 99 -19.49 0.41 20.59
CA LEU A 99 -20.80 0.35 19.94
C LEU A 99 -21.22 -1.11 19.70
N GLY A 100 -20.32 -1.92 19.17
CA GLY A 100 -20.55 -3.36 18.98
C GLY A 100 -20.83 -4.09 20.30
N ALA A 101 -20.06 -3.80 21.35
CA ALA A 101 -20.27 -4.39 22.67
C ALA A 101 -21.66 -4.04 23.24
N SER A 102 -22.09 -2.78 23.10
CA SER A 102 -23.42 -2.35 23.53
C SER A 102 -24.52 -3.08 22.76
N LEU A 103 -24.39 -3.23 21.44
CA LEU A 103 -25.36 -3.97 20.61
C LEU A 103 -25.44 -5.45 21.01
N VAL A 104 -24.30 -6.07 21.32
CA VAL A 104 -24.26 -7.46 21.80
C VAL A 104 -24.91 -7.56 23.18
N ALA A 105 -24.64 -6.63 24.09
CA ALA A 105 -25.24 -6.61 25.42
C ALA A 105 -26.76 -6.40 25.37
N GLU A 106 -27.23 -5.49 24.52
CA GLU A 106 -28.66 -5.24 24.32
C GLU A 106 -29.37 -6.48 23.73
N ALA A 107 -28.74 -7.16 22.78
CA ALA A 107 -29.29 -8.39 22.20
C ALA A 107 -29.43 -9.53 23.22
N GLU A 108 -28.52 -9.59 24.21
CA GLU A 108 -28.51 -10.65 25.23
C GLU A 108 -29.41 -10.32 26.43
N PHE A 109 -29.37 -9.08 26.92
CA PHE A 109 -29.98 -8.69 28.19
C PHE A 109 -31.20 -7.77 28.04
N GLY A 110 -31.53 -7.36 26.81
CA GLY A 110 -32.58 -6.41 26.53
C GLY A 110 -32.14 -4.95 26.78
N PRO A 111 -33.10 -4.01 26.69
CA PRO A 111 -32.85 -2.58 26.86
C PRO A 111 -32.27 -2.26 28.25
N LEU A 112 -31.40 -1.25 28.32
CA LEU A 112 -30.78 -0.81 29.57
C LEU A 112 -31.81 -0.41 30.64
N GLU A 113 -32.98 0.06 30.24
CA GLU A 113 -34.09 0.41 31.14
C GLU A 113 -34.63 -0.80 31.92
N GLN A 114 -34.37 -2.03 31.47
CA GLN A 114 -34.77 -3.25 32.16
C GLN A 114 -33.72 -3.74 33.18
N LEU A 115 -32.55 -3.11 33.23
CA LEU A 115 -31.42 -3.48 34.10
C LEU A 115 -31.24 -2.53 35.31
N LEU A 116 -32.05 -1.46 35.38
CA LEU A 116 -32.08 -0.48 36.48
C LEU A 116 -33.31 -0.69 37.38
#